data_AF-A7I0U0-F1
#
_entry.id   AF-A7I0U0-F1
#
_cell.length_a   1.000
_cell.length_b   1.000
_cell.length_c   1.000
_cell.angle_alpha   90.00
_cell.angle_beta   90.00
_cell.angle_gamma   90.00
#
_symmetry.space_group_name_H-M   'P 1'
#
loop_
_entity.id
_entity.type
_entity.pdbx_description
1 polymer ?
#
loop_
_entity_poly.entity_id
_entity_poly.type
_entity_poly.pdbx_seq_one_letter_code
_entity_poly.pdbx_strand_id
1 'polypeptide(L)'
;MHISEGVLRPEIIIPAWAVTGVAVSVLLYKLKSDEISKVAAFSAIFFVASFIHFPLFGVTSVHLILSGLIGIMLGTNAFLAIFVGLFFQGLVFGFGGLSSLGVNTLIMGFPAIFMKFIAFKISPPKVGFFLAGFLAILISAFLLALTLFLNGEELKALAFAVFAMNIPLAVIEGFITLFAVSFILKIKPGVLK
;
A
#
# COMPACT_ATOMS: atom_id res chain seq x y z
N MET A 1 -4.25 4.68 -6.65
CA MET A 1 -2.81 5.03 -6.52
C MET A 1 -1.88 4.18 -7.39
N HIS A 2 -2.36 3.21 -8.17
CA HIS A 2 -1.49 2.45 -9.08
C HIS A 2 -1.22 3.24 -10.38
N ILE A 3 0.01 3.16 -10.86
CA ILE A 3 0.45 3.69 -12.14
C ILE A 3 0.07 2.70 -13.24
N SER A 4 -0.60 3.18 -14.29
CA SER A 4 -1.04 2.38 -15.42
C SER A 4 0.14 1.87 -16.27
N GLU A 5 -0.12 0.78 -17.00
CA GLU A 5 0.78 0.23 -18.02
C GLU A 5 1.19 1.30 -19.05
N GLY A 6 2.46 1.29 -19.47
CA GLY A 6 3.00 2.21 -20.48
C GLY A 6 3.23 3.66 -20.06
N VAL A 7 2.92 4.07 -18.82
CA VAL A 7 3.12 5.46 -18.35
C VAL A 7 4.59 5.77 -18.02
N LEU A 8 5.30 4.79 -17.45
CA LEU A 8 6.66 4.99 -16.96
C LEU A 8 7.70 4.64 -18.01
N ARG A 9 8.81 5.38 -17.99
CA ARG A 9 9.96 5.08 -18.84
C ARG A 9 10.74 3.87 -18.30
N PRO A 10 11.42 3.10 -19.18
CA PRO A 10 12.21 1.93 -18.78
C PRO A 10 13.24 2.22 -17.69
N GLU A 11 13.80 3.43 -17.64
CA GLU A 11 14.81 3.88 -16.68
C GLU A 11 14.28 3.89 -15.23
N ILE A 12 12.96 4.00 -15.03
CA ILE A 12 12.31 3.86 -13.72
C ILE A 12 11.86 2.43 -13.48
N ILE A 13 11.28 1.79 -14.51
CA ILE A 13 10.70 0.45 -14.43
C ILE A 13 11.76 -0.59 -14.06
N ILE A 14 12.88 -0.61 -14.78
CA ILE A 14 13.93 -1.64 -14.64
C ILE A 14 14.53 -1.67 -13.22
N PRO A 15 15.03 -0.55 -12.65
CA PRO A 15 15.60 -0.58 -11.29
C PRO A 15 14.53 -0.89 -10.24
N ALA A 16 13.30 -0.38 -10.39
CA ALA A 16 12.22 -0.70 -9.46
C ALA A 16 11.89 -2.19 -9.46
N TRP A 17 11.84 -2.83 -10.63
CA TRP A 17 11.67 -4.28 -10.74
C TRP A 17 12.84 -5.06 -10.16
N ALA A 18 14.07 -4.59 -10.33
CA ALA A 18 15.22 -5.24 -9.70
C ALA A 18 15.09 -5.25 -8.18
N VAL A 19 14.76 -4.10 -7.57
CA VAL A 19 14.56 -3.99 -6.12
C VAL A 19 13.38 -4.82 -5.64
N THR A 20 12.22 -4.71 -6.31
CA THR A 20 11.02 -5.48 -5.95
C THR A 20 11.24 -6.97 -6.12
N GLY A 21 11.88 -7.41 -7.19
CA GLY A 21 12.18 -8.82 -7.45
C GLY A 21 13.07 -9.42 -6.37
N VAL A 22 14.13 -8.71 -5.95
CA VAL A 22 14.98 -9.13 -4.83
C VAL A 22 14.18 -9.17 -3.53
N ALA A 23 13.42 -8.12 -3.21
CA ALA A 23 12.63 -8.07 -1.98
C ALA A 23 11.58 -9.19 -1.90
N VAL A 24 10.82 -9.40 -2.98
CA VAL A 24 9.83 -10.50 -3.07
C VAL A 24 10.51 -11.85 -2.95
N SER A 25 11.62 -12.09 -3.64
CA SER A 25 12.35 -13.36 -3.57
C SER A 25 12.85 -13.66 -2.15
N VAL A 26 13.43 -12.66 -1.47
CA VAL A 26 13.90 -12.79 -0.09
C VAL A 26 12.75 -13.03 0.88
N LEU A 27 11.63 -12.32 0.72
CA LEU A 27 10.45 -12.50 1.57
C LEU A 27 9.80 -13.87 1.35
N LEU A 28 9.69 -14.33 0.10
CA LEU A 28 9.21 -15.67 -0.23
C LEU A 28 10.10 -16.75 0.38
N TYR A 29 11.42 -16.60 0.29
CA TYR A 29 12.36 -17.54 0.90
C TYR A 29 12.25 -17.62 2.43
N LYS A 30 11.93 -16.49 3.09
CA LYS A 30 11.76 -16.40 4.54
C LYS A 30 10.35 -16.71 5.03
N LEU A 31 9.38 -16.82 4.13
CA LEU A 31 7.97 -17.01 4.48
C LEU A 31 7.77 -18.38 5.12
N LYS A 32 7.27 -18.40 6.35
CA LYS A 32 6.98 -19.66 7.04
C LYS A 32 5.63 -20.22 6.62
N SER A 33 5.50 -21.54 6.62
CA SER A 33 4.28 -22.24 6.20
C SER A 33 3.03 -21.81 6.97
N ASP A 34 3.16 -21.50 8.26
CA ASP A 34 2.08 -21.03 9.13
C ASP A 34 1.67 -19.57 8.86
N GLU A 35 2.51 -18.79 8.17
CA GLU A 35 2.23 -17.41 7.78
C GLU A 35 1.52 -17.31 6.42
N ILE A 36 1.64 -18.33 5.56
CA ILE A 36 1.12 -18.33 4.18
C ILE A 36 -0.37 -17.98 4.14
N SER A 37 -1.18 -18.66 4.96
CA SER A 37 -2.64 -18.42 4.99
C SER A 37 -2.97 -16.98 5.40
N LYS A 38 -2.19 -16.40 6.32
CA LYS A 38 -2.38 -15.02 6.78
C LYS A 38 -2.04 -14.04 5.66
N VAL A 39 -0.90 -14.22 4.98
CA VAL A 39 -0.47 -13.38 3.85
C VAL A 39 -1.50 -13.45 2.71
N ALA A 40 -1.96 -14.66 2.36
CA ALA A 40 -2.98 -14.85 1.33
C ALA A 40 -4.30 -14.14 1.69
N ALA A 41 -4.76 -14.27 2.94
CA ALA A 41 -5.99 -13.61 3.39
C ALA A 41 -5.89 -12.08 3.30
N PHE A 42 -4.77 -11.49 3.74
CA PHE A 42 -4.57 -10.04 3.65
C PHE A 42 -4.33 -9.56 2.21
N SER A 43 -3.75 -10.37 1.34
CA SER A 43 -3.68 -10.10 -0.10
C SER A 43 -5.09 -10.06 -0.72
N ALA A 44 -5.97 -10.97 -0.33
CA ALA A 44 -7.37 -10.96 -0.77
C ALA A 44 -8.14 -9.76 -0.20
N ILE A 45 -7.92 -9.40 1.06
CA ILE A 45 -8.51 -8.19 1.67
C ILE A 45 -8.06 -6.94 0.93
N PHE A 46 -6.76 -6.79 0.64
CA PHE A 46 -6.22 -5.69 -0.17
C PHE A 46 -6.94 -5.58 -1.51
N PHE A 47 -7.05 -6.72 -2.20
CA PHE A 47 -7.68 -6.81 -3.50
C PHE A 47 -9.16 -6.42 -3.46
N VAL A 48 -9.94 -7.02 -2.56
CA VAL A 48 -11.38 -6.74 -2.43
C VAL A 48 -11.63 -5.29 -1.98
N ALA A 49 -10.85 -4.79 -1.02
CA ALA A 49 -10.98 -3.43 -0.53
C ALA A 49 -10.74 -2.38 -1.61
N SER A 50 -9.88 -2.67 -2.60
CA SER A 50 -9.65 -1.77 -3.74
C SER A 50 -10.87 -1.54 -4.64
N PHE A 51 -11.95 -2.32 -4.49
CA PHE A 51 -13.21 -2.06 -5.18
C PHE A 51 -14.11 -1.08 -4.44
N ILE A 52 -13.78 -0.73 -3.20
CA ILE A 52 -14.50 0.28 -2.42
C ILE A 52 -13.96 1.66 -2.80
N HIS A 53 -14.77 2.41 -3.56
CA HIS A 53 -14.41 3.72 -4.08
C HIS A 53 -15.08 4.85 -3.28
N PHE A 54 -14.32 5.90 -3.03
CA PHE A 54 -14.78 7.15 -2.44
C PHE A 54 -14.74 8.25 -3.51
N PRO A 55 -15.87 8.91 -3.81
CA PRO A 55 -15.88 10.03 -4.74
C PRO A 55 -15.15 11.22 -4.13
N LEU A 56 -14.10 11.68 -4.81
CA LEU A 56 -13.41 12.92 -4.46
C LEU A 56 -14.03 14.08 -5.21
N PHE A 57 -14.87 14.84 -4.50
CA PHE A 57 -15.41 16.13 -4.92
C PHE A 57 -16.02 16.16 -6.33
N GLY A 58 -16.55 15.03 -6.82
CA GLY A 58 -17.16 14.92 -8.14
C GLY A 58 -16.19 14.93 -9.33
N VAL A 59 -14.87 14.99 -9.10
CA VAL A 59 -13.85 15.05 -10.17
C VAL A 59 -13.24 13.68 -10.45
N THR A 60 -13.00 12.89 -9.41
CA THR A 60 -12.39 11.56 -9.53
C THR A 60 -12.84 10.65 -8.39
N SER A 61 -12.43 9.38 -8.41
CA SER A 61 -12.62 8.45 -7.29
C SER A 61 -11.28 7.90 -6.83
N VAL A 62 -11.17 7.67 -5.52
CA VAL A 62 -10.05 6.94 -4.91
C VAL A 62 -10.56 5.67 -4.27
N HIS A 63 -9.74 4.64 -4.28
CA HIS A 63 -10.09 3.35 -3.68
C HIS A 63 -9.33 3.13 -2.37
N LEU A 64 -9.86 2.25 -1.52
CA LEU A 64 -9.12 1.79 -0.35
C LEU A 64 -7.91 0.93 -0.75
N ILE A 65 -6.90 0.97 0.10
CA ILE A 65 -5.61 0.30 -0.03
C ILE A 65 -5.32 -0.50 1.24
N LEU A 66 -5.71 -0.01 2.41
CA LEU A 66 -5.51 -0.68 3.70
C LEU A 66 -4.03 -1.01 4.02
N SER A 67 -3.06 -0.35 3.38
CA SER A 67 -1.64 -0.67 3.53
C SER A 67 -1.15 -0.48 4.97
N GLY A 68 -1.70 0.47 5.72
CA GLY A 68 -1.43 0.64 7.15
C GLY A 68 -1.90 -0.55 7.98
N LEU A 69 -3.13 -1.00 7.79
CA LEU A 69 -3.69 -2.19 8.45
C LEU A 69 -2.88 -3.45 8.10
N ILE A 70 -2.62 -3.68 6.82
CA ILE A 70 -1.85 -4.85 6.35
C ILE A 70 -0.44 -4.82 6.97
N GLY A 71 0.19 -3.65 6.98
CA GLY A 71 1.49 -3.40 7.62
C GLY A 71 1.51 -3.76 9.10
N ILE A 72 0.50 -3.35 9.86
CA ILE A 72 0.37 -3.70 11.29
C ILE A 72 0.23 -5.21 11.47
N MET A 73 -0.57 -5.86 10.62
CA MET A 73 -0.94 -7.27 10.77
C MET A 73 0.13 -8.26 10.31
N LEU A 74 0.91 -7.88 9.28
CA LEU A 74 1.89 -8.74 8.63
C LEU A 74 3.35 -8.30 8.81
N GLY A 75 3.61 -7.09 9.27
CA GLY A 75 4.98 -6.55 9.33
C GLY A 75 5.63 -6.54 7.94
N THR A 76 6.82 -7.12 7.81
CA THR A 76 7.56 -7.18 6.54
C THR A 76 6.81 -7.96 5.45
N ASN A 77 6.00 -8.96 5.82
CA ASN A 77 5.21 -9.75 4.87
C ASN A 77 4.06 -8.95 4.24
N ALA A 78 3.78 -7.72 4.71
CA ALA A 78 2.86 -6.80 4.05
C ALA A 78 3.28 -6.48 2.62
N PHE A 79 4.59 -6.36 2.37
CA PHE A 79 5.13 -6.13 1.04
C PHE A 79 4.74 -7.25 0.06
N LEU A 80 4.82 -8.50 0.52
CA LEU A 80 4.43 -9.67 -0.27
C LEU A 80 2.92 -9.74 -0.50
N ALA A 81 2.10 -9.46 0.52
CA ALA A 81 0.65 -9.43 0.38
C ALA A 81 0.19 -8.36 -0.62
N ILE A 82 0.80 -7.17 -0.58
CA ILE A 82 0.50 -6.08 -1.51
C ILE A 82 0.97 -6.42 -2.93
N PHE A 83 2.16 -7.00 -3.09
CA PHE A 83 2.65 -7.49 -4.39
C PHE A 83 1.66 -8.45 -5.05
N VAL A 84 1.21 -9.48 -4.32
CA VAL A 84 0.27 -10.49 -4.84
C VAL A 84 -1.08 -9.84 -5.19
N GLY A 85 -1.59 -8.94 -4.35
CA GLY A 85 -2.82 -8.21 -4.61
C GLY A 85 -2.73 -7.35 -5.88
N LEU A 86 -1.64 -6.61 -6.06
CA LEU A 86 -1.39 -5.80 -7.25
C LEU A 86 -1.20 -6.66 -8.51
N PHE A 87 -0.53 -7.81 -8.37
CA PHE A 87 -0.36 -8.76 -9.46
C PHE A 87 -1.72 -9.21 -10.02
N PHE A 88 -2.65 -9.60 -9.14
CA PHE A 88 -3.99 -9.98 -9.58
C PHE A 88 -4.80 -8.80 -10.10
N GLN A 89 -4.64 -7.58 -9.55
CA GLN A 89 -5.32 -6.38 -10.07
C GLN A 89 -4.89 -6.10 -11.52
N GLY A 90 -3.58 -6.16 -11.79
CA GLY A 90 -3.04 -5.97 -13.13
C GLY A 90 -3.45 -7.08 -14.09
N LEU A 91 -3.38 -8.35 -13.65
CA LEU A 91 -3.64 -9.51 -14.50
C LEU A 91 -5.12 -9.70 -14.83
N VAL A 92 -6.02 -9.58 -13.84
CA VAL A 92 -7.45 -9.93 -13.99
C VAL A 92 -8.28 -8.74 -14.44
N PHE A 93 -7.94 -7.54 -13.93
CA PHE A 93 -8.77 -6.35 -14.09
C PHE A 93 -8.12 -5.25 -14.94
N GLY A 94 -6.85 -5.43 -15.34
CA GLY A 94 -6.10 -4.40 -16.07
C GLY A 94 -5.84 -3.14 -15.25
N PHE A 95 -5.99 -3.20 -13.92
CA PHE A 95 -5.71 -2.07 -13.04
C PHE A 95 -4.21 -1.99 -12.74
N GLY A 96 -3.58 -0.90 -13.18
CA GLY A 96 -2.13 -0.76 -13.16
C GLY A 96 -1.49 -1.35 -14.42
N GLY A 97 -0.45 -2.17 -14.23
CA GLY A 97 0.29 -2.79 -15.32
C GLY A 97 1.30 -3.81 -14.79
N LEU A 98 1.70 -4.77 -15.63
CA LEU A 98 2.75 -5.73 -15.29
C LEU A 98 4.12 -5.05 -15.33
N SER A 99 4.36 -4.09 -16.25
CA SER A 99 5.62 -3.35 -16.22
C SER A 99 5.69 -2.43 -14.99
N SER A 100 4.59 -1.80 -14.61
CA SER A 100 4.53 -0.89 -13.46
C SER A 100 4.36 -1.61 -12.11
N LEU A 101 4.10 -2.93 -12.09
CA LEU A 101 3.90 -3.72 -10.87
C LEU A 101 5.05 -3.59 -9.88
N GLY A 102 6.30 -3.64 -10.37
CA GLY A 102 7.49 -3.45 -9.53
C GLY A 102 7.48 -2.11 -8.80
N VAL A 103 7.20 -1.03 -9.53
CA VAL A 103 7.12 0.35 -9.02
C VAL A 103 5.95 0.51 -8.06
N ASN A 104 4.76 0.05 -8.45
CA ASN A 104 3.54 0.12 -7.63
C ASN A 104 3.70 -0.63 -6.30
N THR A 105 4.40 -1.77 -6.33
CA THR A 105 4.71 -2.54 -5.11
C THR A 105 5.65 -1.77 -4.19
N LEU A 106 6.67 -1.09 -4.71
CA LEU A 106 7.52 -0.22 -3.87
C LEU A 106 6.71 0.92 -3.27
N ILE A 107 5.92 1.62 -4.08
CA ILE A 107 5.12 2.76 -3.65
C ILE A 107 4.20 2.38 -2.48
N MET A 108 3.46 1.27 -2.58
CA MET A 108 2.45 0.89 -1.59
C MET A 108 2.98 -0.07 -0.51
N GLY A 109 3.87 -0.97 -0.87
CA GLY A 109 4.42 -2.01 -0.01
C GLY A 109 5.52 -1.51 0.91
N PHE A 110 6.42 -0.64 0.41
CA PHE A 110 7.55 -0.16 1.22
C PHE A 110 7.11 0.61 2.48
N PRO A 111 6.16 1.56 2.42
CA PRO A 111 5.70 2.23 3.64
C PRO A 111 5.04 1.25 4.61
N ALA A 112 4.29 0.27 4.10
CA ALA A 112 3.51 -0.68 4.90
C ALA A 112 4.38 -1.45 5.91
N ILE A 113 5.61 -1.83 5.56
CA ILE A 113 6.47 -2.65 6.43
C ILE A 113 6.80 -1.97 7.77
N PHE A 114 6.77 -0.64 7.82
CA PHE A 114 7.09 0.14 9.01
C PHE A 114 5.86 0.41 9.89
N MET A 115 4.66 0.14 9.40
CA MET A 115 3.42 0.60 10.05
C MET A 115 3.12 -0.13 11.36
N LYS A 116 3.57 -1.39 11.50
CA LYS A 116 3.53 -2.09 12.80
C LYS A 116 4.33 -1.33 13.86
N PHE A 117 5.53 -0.84 13.52
CA PHE A 117 6.37 -0.10 14.46
C PHE A 117 5.74 1.25 14.84
N ILE A 118 5.26 2.01 13.86
CA ILE A 118 4.56 3.29 14.09
C ILE A 118 3.34 3.10 15.00
N ALA A 119 2.54 2.07 14.72
CA ALA A 119 1.33 1.77 15.47
C ALA A 119 1.55 1.54 16.97
N PHE A 120 2.67 0.90 17.34
CA PHE A 120 2.94 0.51 18.73
C PHE A 120 3.95 1.40 19.45
N LYS A 121 4.72 2.24 18.73
CA LYS A 121 5.66 3.17 19.36
C LYS A 121 4.99 4.45 19.85
N ILE A 122 3.85 4.82 19.28
CA ILE A 122 3.18 6.09 19.57
C ILE A 122 2.11 5.91 20.65
N SER A 123 2.11 6.81 21.64
CA SER A 123 1.11 6.86 22.72
C SER A 123 0.22 8.10 22.57
N PRO A 124 -1.11 7.99 22.78
CA PRO A 124 -1.84 6.76 23.10
C PRO A 124 -1.95 5.80 21.88
N PRO A 125 -2.15 4.48 22.08
CA PRO A 125 -2.13 3.49 21.00
C PRO A 125 -3.09 3.80 19.83
N LYS A 126 -4.25 4.39 20.13
CA LYS A 126 -5.22 4.82 19.09
C LYS A 126 -4.62 5.83 18.12
N VAL A 127 -3.80 6.77 18.60
CA VAL A 127 -3.09 7.73 17.75
C VAL A 127 -2.05 7.00 16.89
N GLY A 128 -1.34 6.02 17.44
CA GLY A 128 -0.45 5.15 16.67
C GLY A 128 -1.18 4.43 15.53
N PHE A 129 -2.35 3.84 15.80
CA PHE A 129 -3.14 3.14 14.79
C PHE A 129 -3.63 4.07 13.68
N PHE A 130 -4.10 5.27 14.04
CA PHE A 130 -4.46 6.29 13.05
C PHE A 130 -3.26 6.69 12.19
N LEU A 131 -2.12 6.99 12.82
CA LEU A 131 -0.92 7.41 12.12
C LEU A 131 -0.36 6.31 11.23
N ALA A 132 -0.49 5.05 11.61
CA ALA A 132 -0.10 3.93 10.75
C ALA A 132 -0.94 3.86 9.46
N GLY A 133 -2.26 4.07 9.53
CA GLY A 133 -3.09 4.18 8.32
C GLY A 133 -2.76 5.43 7.50
N PHE A 134 -2.70 6.57 8.16
CA PHE A 134 -2.46 7.87 7.54
C PHE A 134 -1.10 7.96 6.86
N LEU A 135 -0.01 7.62 7.57
CA LEU A 135 1.35 7.71 7.05
C LEU A 135 1.64 6.69 5.96
N ALA A 136 1.04 5.48 6.02
CA ALA A 136 1.19 4.51 4.94
C ALA A 136 0.74 5.12 3.60
N ILE A 137 -0.41 5.78 3.59
CA ILE A 137 -0.98 6.42 2.41
C ILE A 137 -0.23 7.68 2.03
N LEU A 138 0.12 8.54 2.99
CA LEU A 138 0.81 9.79 2.71
C LEU A 138 2.21 9.55 2.11
N ILE A 139 2.96 8.58 2.66
CA ILE A 139 4.27 8.20 2.12
C ILE A 139 4.09 7.54 0.75
N SER A 140 3.09 6.67 0.56
CA SER A 140 2.79 6.09 -0.76
C SER A 140 2.49 7.18 -1.80
N ALA A 141 1.64 8.15 -1.45
CA ALA A 141 1.29 9.27 -2.32
C ALA A 141 2.51 10.13 -2.66
N PHE A 142 3.41 10.35 -1.68
CA PHE A 142 4.66 11.07 -1.90
C PHE A 142 5.59 10.30 -2.86
N LEU A 143 5.78 9.00 -2.66
CA LEU A 143 6.61 8.16 -3.53
C LEU A 143 6.03 8.09 -4.96
N LEU A 144 4.71 8.03 -5.09
CA LEU A 144 4.02 8.11 -6.37
C LEU A 144 4.29 9.46 -7.05
N ALA A 145 4.10 10.56 -6.34
CA ALA A 145 4.35 11.90 -6.88
C ALA A 145 5.83 12.07 -7.29
N LEU A 146 6.77 11.60 -6.47
CA LEU A 146 8.20 11.61 -6.79
C LEU A 146 8.50 10.79 -8.04
N THR A 147 7.92 9.60 -8.17
CA THR A 147 8.08 8.74 -9.34
C THR A 147 7.57 9.45 -10.61
N LEU A 148 6.39 10.06 -10.56
CA LEU A 148 5.82 10.81 -11.68
C LEU A 148 6.66 12.05 -12.02
N PHE A 149 7.15 12.77 -11.01
CA PHE A 149 8.00 13.94 -11.18
C PHE A 149 9.33 13.60 -11.89
N LEU A 150 9.94 12.45 -11.54
CA LEU A 150 11.19 11.98 -12.15
C LEU A 150 10.98 11.38 -13.55
N ASN A 151 9.76 10.99 -13.91
CA ASN A 151 9.45 10.38 -15.20
C ASN A 151 9.46 11.38 -16.37
N GLY A 152 9.32 12.69 -16.10
CA GLY A 152 9.44 13.75 -17.09
C GLY A 152 8.59 14.97 -16.78
N GLU A 153 8.87 16.08 -17.49
CA GLU A 153 8.18 17.38 -17.30
C GLU A 153 6.66 17.27 -17.46
N GLU A 154 6.19 16.46 -18.40
CA GLU A 154 4.77 16.29 -18.72
C GLU A 154 3.94 15.76 -17.54
N LEU A 155 4.55 15.02 -16.62
CA LEU A 155 3.86 14.42 -15.48
C LEU A 155 4.01 15.20 -14.17
N LYS A 156 4.73 16.33 -14.16
CA LYS A 156 4.93 17.12 -12.93
C LYS A 156 3.62 17.69 -12.38
N ALA A 157 2.79 18.26 -13.25
CA ALA A 157 1.48 18.78 -12.84
C ALA A 157 0.61 17.66 -12.24
N LEU A 158 0.63 16.48 -12.87
CA LEU A 158 -0.05 15.30 -12.36
C LEU A 158 0.51 14.91 -10.99
N ALA A 159 1.84 14.85 -10.80
CA ALA A 159 2.48 14.50 -9.53
C ALA A 159 1.93 15.30 -8.34
N PHE A 160 1.86 16.63 -8.47
CA PHE A 160 1.30 17.50 -7.42
C PHE A 160 -0.19 17.22 -7.18
N ALA A 161 -0.96 17.05 -8.25
CA ALA A 161 -2.38 16.74 -8.16
C ALA A 161 -2.61 15.40 -7.45
N VAL A 162 -1.88 14.33 -7.80
CA VAL A 162 -2.06 13.01 -7.17
C VAL A 162 -1.69 13.06 -5.69
N PHE A 163 -0.63 13.77 -5.33
CA PHE A 163 -0.28 13.94 -3.91
C PHE A 163 -1.41 14.61 -3.13
N ALA A 164 -1.90 15.75 -3.62
CA ALA A 164 -2.98 16.50 -2.97
C ALA A 164 -4.27 15.69 -2.85
N MET A 165 -4.65 14.97 -3.91
CA MET A 165 -5.87 14.14 -3.93
C MET A 165 -5.81 12.94 -2.97
N ASN A 166 -4.62 12.48 -2.59
CA ASN A 166 -4.48 11.38 -1.63
C ASN A 166 -4.44 11.83 -0.17
N ILE A 167 -4.36 13.13 0.13
CA ILE A 167 -4.41 13.64 1.51
C ILE A 167 -5.77 13.29 2.17
N PRO A 168 -6.94 13.55 1.54
CA PRO A 168 -8.22 13.11 2.08
C PRO A 168 -8.29 11.59 2.28
N LEU A 169 -7.78 10.81 1.32
CA LEU A 169 -7.72 9.35 1.43
C LEU A 169 -6.87 8.91 2.63
N ALA A 170 -5.73 9.55 2.88
CA ALA A 170 -4.86 9.26 4.02
C ALA A 170 -5.61 9.42 5.34
N VAL A 171 -6.43 10.47 5.47
CA VAL A 171 -7.25 10.69 6.66
C VAL A 171 -8.28 9.57 6.83
N ILE A 172 -8.98 9.19 5.75
CA ILE A 172 -9.96 8.11 5.74
C ILE A 172 -9.32 6.78 6.16
N GLU A 173 -8.20 6.42 5.54
CA GLU A 173 -7.42 5.20 5.82
C GLU A 173 -6.85 5.18 7.25
N GLY A 174 -6.47 6.35 7.77
CA GLY A 174 -6.11 6.51 9.18
C GLY A 174 -7.25 6.10 10.12
N PHE A 175 -8.46 6.62 9.89
CA PHE A 175 -9.62 6.23 10.70
C PHE A 175 -10.00 4.76 10.53
N ILE A 176 -10.01 4.24 9.29
CA ILE A 176 -10.30 2.83 9.03
C ILE A 176 -9.31 1.94 9.77
N THR A 177 -8.01 2.25 9.69
CA THR A 177 -6.97 1.49 10.39
C THR A 177 -7.14 1.57 11.91
N LEU A 178 -7.40 2.77 12.46
CA LEU A 178 -7.69 2.95 13.88
C LEU A 178 -8.83 2.06 14.35
N PHE A 179 -9.96 2.09 13.67
CA PHE A 179 -11.15 1.34 14.09
C PHE A 179 -10.97 -0.17 13.92
N ALA A 180 -10.42 -0.60 12.77
CA ALA A 180 -10.18 -2.01 12.49
C ALA A 180 -9.21 -2.63 13.51
N VAL A 181 -8.07 -2.00 13.76
CA VAL A 181 -7.06 -2.51 14.71
C VAL A 181 -7.60 -2.48 16.14
N SER A 182 -8.30 -1.41 16.54
CA SER A 182 -8.92 -1.32 17.88
C SER A 182 -9.94 -2.44 18.10
N PHE A 183 -10.77 -2.74 17.08
CA PHE A 183 -11.75 -3.80 17.15
C PHE A 183 -11.09 -5.19 17.21
N ILE A 184 -10.12 -5.44 16.34
CA ILE A 184 -9.37 -6.71 16.29
C ILE A 184 -8.69 -6.98 17.63
N LEU A 185 -8.02 -5.99 18.23
CA LEU A 185 -7.35 -6.15 19.51
C LEU A 185 -8.33 -6.31 20.68
N LYS A 186 -9.53 -5.75 20.59
CA LYS A 186 -10.60 -5.98 21.59
C LYS A 186 -11.09 -7.44 21.57
N ILE A 187 -11.24 -8.03 20.38
CA ILE A 187 -11.76 -9.39 20.21
C ILE A 187 -10.66 -10.45 20.40
N LYS A 188 -9.44 -10.18 19.90
CA LYS A 188 -8.29 -11.10 19.97
C LYS A 188 -7.01 -10.36 20.38
N PRO A 189 -6.83 -10.05 21.68
CA PRO A 189 -5.70 -9.26 22.18
C PRO A 189 -4.31 -9.83 21.86
N GLY A 190 -4.20 -11.14 21.60
CA GLY A 190 -2.94 -11.83 21.30
C GLY A 190 -2.57 -11.91 19.81
N VAL A 191 -3.37 -11.36 18.89
CA VAL A 191 -3.17 -11.57 17.44
C VAL A 191 -1.94 -10.88 16.84
N LEU A 192 -1.33 -9.94 17.57
CA LEU A 192 -0.17 -9.16 17.15
C LEU A 192 1.09 -9.40 18.00
N LYS A 193 0.98 -10.29 19.00
CA LYS A 193 2.11 -10.77 19.80
C LYS A 193 2.98 -11.73 19.00
#